data_AF-A0A522BHC4-F1
#
_entry.id   AF-A0A522BHC4-F1
#
_cell.length_a   1.000
_cell.length_b   1.000
_cell.length_c   1.000
_cell.angle_alpha   90.00
_cell.angle_beta   90.00
_cell.angle_gamma   90.00
#
_symmetry.space_group_name_H-M   'P 1'
#
loop_
_entity.id
_entity.type
_entity.pdbx_description
1 polymer ?
#
loop_
_entity_poly.entity_id
_entity_poly.type
_entity_poly.pdbx_seq_one_letter_code
_entity_poly.pdbx_strand_id
1 'polypeptide(L)'
;MSEVIYVGHNAEISFVVRDSSGEELNLTTLGVTRVVFHLAGVTVDSLERPGSFDFVTGGALGRIDIDLTGIAFPSGSFGARLVIYYPAKEFGVVIADGYPVNVGAAIR
;
A
#
# COMPACT_ATOMS: atom_id res chain seq x y z
N MET A 1 5.92 -2.90 -14.22
CA MET A 1 5.83 -1.44 -14.18
C MET A 1 6.36 -0.99 -12.84
N SER A 2 7.12 0.11 -12.77
CA SER A 2 7.61 0.68 -11.52
C SER A 2 6.95 2.02 -11.27
N GLU A 3 6.29 2.18 -10.13
CA GLU A 3 5.78 3.49 -9.68
C GLU A 3 6.92 4.31 -9.09
N VAL A 4 6.93 5.59 -9.41
CA VAL A 4 7.86 6.57 -8.83
C VAL A 4 7.05 7.42 -7.87
N ILE A 5 7.47 7.49 -6.61
CA ILE A 5 6.75 8.24 -5.57
C ILE A 5 7.68 9.31 -5.02
N TYR A 6 7.29 10.57 -5.17
CA TYR A 6 8.06 11.69 -4.64
C TYR A 6 7.60 12.01 -3.22
N VAL A 7 8.30 11.43 -2.25
CA VAL A 7 8.03 11.65 -0.83
C VAL A 7 8.44 13.07 -0.43
N GLY A 8 7.47 13.88 0.02
CA GLY A 8 7.72 15.23 0.56
C GLY A 8 6.67 16.29 0.22
N HIS A 9 5.80 16.07 -0.76
CA HIS A 9 4.79 17.07 -1.14
C HIS A 9 3.42 16.50 -1.54
N ASN A 10 3.38 15.31 -2.19
CA ASN A 10 2.20 14.49 -2.49
C ASN A 10 2.69 13.07 -2.82
N ALA A 11 2.65 12.16 -1.85
CA ALA A 11 3.22 10.83 -1.99
C ALA A 11 2.13 9.77 -1.84
N GLU A 12 1.42 9.50 -2.92
CA GLU A 12 0.36 8.48 -2.96
C GLU A 12 0.83 7.26 -3.75
N ILE A 13 0.41 6.08 -3.33
CA ILE A 13 0.59 4.81 -4.06
C ILE A 13 -0.72 4.04 -4.08
N SER A 14 -1.06 3.51 -5.25
CA SER A 14 -2.29 2.75 -5.44
C SER A 14 -1.97 1.32 -5.85
N PHE A 15 -2.57 0.37 -5.15
CA PHE A 15 -2.51 -1.04 -5.50
C PHE A 15 -3.88 -1.52 -5.95
N VAL A 16 -3.90 -2.37 -6.97
CA VAL A 16 -5.11 -3.13 -7.30
C VAL A 16 -4.87 -4.60 -6.99
N VAL A 17 -5.64 -5.10 -6.03
CA VAL A 17 -5.57 -6.47 -5.55
C VAL A 17 -6.31 -7.37 -6.54
N ARG A 18 -5.64 -8.44 -6.95
CA ARG A 18 -6.17 -9.43 -7.90
C ARG A 18 -6.06 -10.83 -7.33
N ASP A 19 -6.97 -11.70 -7.73
CA ASP A 19 -6.86 -13.13 -7.43
C ASP A 19 -5.87 -13.82 -8.38
N SER A 20 -5.70 -15.14 -8.22
CA SER A 20 -4.82 -15.93 -9.08
C SER A 20 -5.25 -16.00 -10.55
N SER A 21 -6.51 -15.67 -10.86
CA SER A 21 -7.03 -15.60 -12.22
C SER A 21 -6.76 -14.24 -12.88
N GLY A 22 -6.37 -13.23 -12.10
CA GLY A 22 -6.11 -11.87 -12.54
C GLY A 22 -7.30 -10.92 -12.40
N GLU A 23 -8.43 -11.43 -11.90
CA GLU A 23 -9.64 -10.64 -11.64
C GLU A 23 -9.48 -9.78 -10.39
N GLU A 24 -10.09 -8.60 -10.38
CA GLU A 24 -10.01 -7.68 -9.24
C GLU A 24 -10.78 -8.25 -8.05
N LEU A 25 -10.13 -8.29 -6.88
CA LEU A 25 -10.76 -8.78 -5.67
C LEU A 25 -11.57 -7.69 -5.00
N ASN A 26 -12.87 -7.91 -4.79
CA ASN A 26 -13.67 -6.99 -3.99
C ASN A 26 -13.25 -7.05 -2.50
N LEU A 27 -12.51 -6.03 -2.05
CA LEU A 27 -11.97 -5.93 -0.69
C LEU A 27 -13.04 -5.73 0.37
N THR A 28 -14.18 -5.13 0.01
CA THR A 28 -15.30 -4.97 0.95
C THR A 28 -15.99 -6.30 1.20
N THR A 29 -16.16 -7.12 0.17
CA THR A 29 -16.66 -8.50 0.30
C THR A 29 -15.69 -9.39 1.08
N LEU A 30 -14.38 -9.23 0.87
CA LEU A 30 -13.36 -9.93 1.67
C LEU A 30 -13.37 -9.52 3.15
N GLY A 31 -13.89 -8.33 3.46
CA GLY A 31 -13.87 -7.77 4.80
C GLY A 31 -12.45 -7.42 5.24
N VAL A 32 -11.69 -6.73 4.38
CA VAL A 32 -10.34 -6.25 4.73
C VAL A 32 -10.43 -5.34 5.96
N THR A 33 -9.69 -5.71 7.01
CA THR A 33 -9.70 -5.02 8.32
C THR A 33 -8.41 -4.27 8.62
N ARG A 34 -7.30 -4.67 7.99
CA ARG A 34 -5.99 -4.05 8.18
C ARG A 34 -5.16 -4.16 6.91
N VAL A 35 -4.39 -3.12 6.64
CA VAL A 35 -3.41 -3.04 5.56
C VAL A 35 -2.10 -2.57 6.15
N VAL A 36 -1.01 -3.26 5.82
CA VAL A 36 0.34 -2.93 6.26
C VAL A 36 1.23 -2.77 5.04
N PHE A 37 1.91 -1.63 4.97
CA PHE A 37 2.83 -1.27 3.89
C PHE A 37 4.24 -1.11 4.43
N HIS A 38 5.21 -1.74 3.78
CA HIS A 38 6.62 -1.67 4.13
C HIS A 38 7.39 -1.07 2.96
N LEU A 39 8.23 -0.08 3.25
CA LEU A 39 9.10 0.57 2.27
C LEU A 39 10.36 1.08 2.96
N ALA A 40 11.54 0.76 2.41
CA ALA A 40 12.83 1.26 2.91
C ALA A 40 13.06 1.06 4.42
N GLY A 41 12.58 -0.06 4.99
CA GLY A 41 12.68 -0.35 6.43
C GLY A 41 11.65 0.37 7.30
N VAL A 42 10.80 1.22 6.72
CA VAL A 42 9.68 1.89 7.40
C VAL A 42 8.42 1.05 7.20
N THR A 43 7.62 0.95 8.26
CA THR A 43 6.31 0.29 8.25
C THR A 43 5.23 1.32 8.47
N VAL A 44 4.18 1.27 7.66
CA VAL A 44 2.97 2.07 7.77
C VAL A 44 1.80 1.10 7.94
N ASP A 45 1.02 1.28 9.01
CA ASP A 45 -0.06 0.36 9.39
C ASP A 45 -1.39 1.12 9.45
N SER A 46 -2.42 0.60 8.80
CA SER A 46 -3.75 1.20 8.78
C SER A 46 -4.41 1.25 10.16
N LEU A 47 -4.00 0.40 11.12
CA LEU A 47 -4.48 0.48 12.49
C LEU A 47 -3.87 1.65 13.26
N GLU A 48 -2.62 2.01 12.95
CA GLU A 48 -1.91 3.11 13.62
C GLU A 48 -2.14 4.46 12.91
N ARG A 49 -2.34 4.41 11.58
CA ARG A 49 -2.51 5.59 10.72
C ARG A 49 -3.67 5.38 9.75
N PRO A 50 -4.91 5.30 10.25
CA PRO A 50 -6.08 5.02 9.40
C PRO A 50 -6.28 6.05 8.29
N GLY A 51 -5.95 7.33 8.54
CA GLY A 51 -6.05 8.39 7.53
C GLY A 51 -5.06 8.27 6.36
N SER A 52 -4.03 7.43 6.47
CA SER A 52 -3.06 7.16 5.40
C SER A 52 -3.51 6.07 4.43
N PHE A 53 -4.68 5.45 4.63
CA PHE A 53 -5.16 4.35 3.78
C PHE A 53 -6.62 4.56 3.37
N ASP A 54 -6.90 4.42 2.07
CA ASP A 54 -8.25 4.25 1.56
C ASP A 54 -8.37 2.93 0.80
N PHE A 55 -9.02 1.97 1.44
CA PHE A 55 -9.46 0.70 0.84
C PHE A 55 -10.97 0.50 1.03
N VAL A 56 -11.69 1.57 1.38
CA VAL A 56 -13.14 1.56 1.59
C VAL A 56 -13.82 2.12 0.33
N THR A 57 -13.39 3.27 -0.16
CA THR A 57 -13.97 3.93 -1.33
C THR A 57 -13.68 3.14 -2.61
N GLY A 58 -12.42 2.71 -2.77
CA GLY A 58 -11.96 1.90 -3.90
C GLY A 58 -12.09 0.39 -3.71
N GLY A 59 -12.50 -0.06 -2.52
CA GLY A 59 -12.43 -1.47 -2.13
C GLY A 59 -13.26 -2.41 -3.01
N ALA A 60 -14.41 -1.95 -3.52
CA ALA A 60 -15.25 -2.75 -4.41
C ALA A 60 -14.57 -3.09 -5.76
N LEU A 61 -13.55 -2.29 -6.14
CA LEU A 61 -12.74 -2.46 -7.36
C LEU A 61 -11.36 -3.06 -7.06
N GLY A 62 -11.16 -3.62 -5.86
CA GLY A 62 -9.85 -4.14 -5.49
C GLY A 62 -8.80 -3.08 -5.20
N ARG A 63 -9.16 -1.80 -5.10
CA ARG A 63 -8.18 -0.72 -4.97
C ARG A 63 -7.86 -0.40 -3.52
N ILE A 64 -6.57 -0.22 -3.25
CA ILE A 64 -6.01 0.28 -1.99
C ILE A 64 -5.13 1.47 -2.32
N ASP A 65 -5.53 2.64 -1.87
CA ASP A 65 -4.76 3.87 -1.98
C ASP A 65 -4.06 4.15 -0.64
N ILE A 66 -2.79 4.54 -0.69
CA ILE A 66 -1.96 4.77 0.50
C ILE A 66 -1.31 6.15 0.38
N ASP A 67 -1.66 7.05 1.30
CA ASP A 67 -1.04 8.35 1.44
C ASP A 67 0.16 8.29 2.39
N LEU A 68 1.34 8.46 1.79
CA LEU A 68 2.65 8.48 2.43
C LEU A 68 3.14 9.92 2.67
N THR A 69 2.31 10.93 2.45
CA THR A 69 2.66 12.32 2.64
C THR A 69 3.04 12.59 4.10
N GLY A 70 4.16 13.28 4.29
CA GLY A 70 4.71 13.58 5.62
C GLY A 70 5.40 12.39 6.31
N ILE A 71 5.48 11.22 5.69
CA ILE A 71 6.28 10.10 6.18
C ILE A 71 7.71 10.23 5.63
N ALA A 72 8.71 10.20 6.51
CA ALA A 72 10.09 10.27 6.09
C ALA A 72 10.59 8.90 5.59
N PHE A 73 11.10 8.87 4.36
CA PHE A 73 11.81 7.74 3.80
C PHE A 73 13.19 8.20 3.31
N PRO A 74 14.23 7.36 3.38
CA PRO A 74 15.51 7.65 2.73
C PRO A 74 15.30 7.74 1.20
N SER A 75 16.03 8.63 0.54
CA SER A 75 16.01 8.71 -0.93
C SER A 75 16.68 7.49 -1.56
N GLY A 76 16.13 6.97 -2.66
CA GLY A 76 16.68 5.82 -3.36
C GLY A 76 15.61 4.93 -3.99
N SER A 77 16.05 3.80 -4.53
CA SER A 77 15.19 2.76 -5.12
C SER A 77 15.02 1.61 -4.14
N PHE A 78 13.78 1.26 -3.81
CA PHE A 78 13.46 0.23 -2.83
C PHE A 78 12.38 -0.71 -3.36
N GLY A 79 12.39 -1.95 -2.86
CA GLY A 79 11.25 -2.85 -3.00
C GLY A 79 10.28 -2.64 -1.85
N ALA A 80 9.03 -2.33 -2.17
CA ALA A 80 7.95 -2.22 -1.21
C ALA A 80 7.21 -3.55 -1.05
N ARG A 81 6.59 -3.74 0.11
CA ARG A 81 5.71 -4.88 0.40
C ARG A 81 4.37 -4.38 0.90
N LEU A 82 3.29 -4.94 0.37
CA LEU A 82 1.92 -4.70 0.83
C LEU A 82 1.33 -6.01 1.36
N VAL A 83 0.76 -5.94 2.57
CA VAL A 83 0.08 -7.06 3.22
C VAL A 83 -1.32 -6.63 3.64
N ILE A 84 -2.32 -7.44 3.34
CA ILE A 84 -3.71 -7.21 3.78
C ILE A 84 -4.15 -8.31 4.74
N TYR A 85 -5.05 -7.97 5.65
CA TYR A 85 -5.62 -8.88 6.64
C TYR A 85 -7.14 -8.82 6.57
N TYR A 86 -7.78 -9.98 6.67
CA TYR A 86 -9.22 -10.15 6.67
C TYR A 86 -9.58 -11.45 7.42
N PRO A 87 -10.83 -11.65 7.87
CA PRO A 87 -11.18 -12.74 8.80
C PRO A 87 -10.75 -14.14 8.35
N ALA A 88 -10.80 -14.43 7.04
CA ALA A 88 -10.39 -15.73 6.51
C ALA A 88 -8.85 -15.91 6.41
N LYS A 89 -8.07 -14.85 6.66
CA LYS A 89 -6.59 -14.82 6.57
C LYS A 89 -6.00 -13.95 7.69
N GLU A 90 -6.09 -14.46 8.91
CA GLU A 90 -5.57 -13.78 10.11
C GLU A 90 -4.04 -13.55 10.08
N PHE A 91 -3.29 -14.41 9.38
CA PHE A 91 -1.83 -14.26 9.21
C PHE A 91 -1.42 -13.24 8.13
N GLY A 92 -2.39 -12.67 7.42
CA GLY A 92 -2.17 -11.74 6.34
C GLY A 92 -1.85 -12.40 5.00
N VAL A 93 -2.10 -11.66 3.92
CA VAL A 93 -1.78 -12.06 2.54
C VAL A 93 -0.88 -11.02 1.93
N VAL A 94 0.26 -11.45 1.40
CA VAL A 94 1.18 -10.59 0.65
C VAL A 94 0.59 -10.32 -0.72
N ILE A 95 0.23 -9.07 -0.98
CA ILE A 95 -0.36 -8.62 -2.25
C ILE A 95 0.72 -8.16 -3.21
N ALA A 96 1.75 -7.51 -2.69
CA ALA A 96 2.90 -7.08 -3.46
C ALA A 96 4.17 -7.37 -2.65
N ASP A 97 5.18 -7.92 -3.31
CA ASP A 97 6.49 -8.16 -2.71
C ASP A 97 7.59 -7.66 -3.64
N GLY A 98 8.43 -6.77 -3.14
CA GLY A 98 9.46 -6.11 -3.95
C GLY A 98 8.92 -5.12 -4.98
N TYR A 99 7.73 -4.54 -4.75
CA TYR A 99 7.16 -3.54 -5.65
C TYR A 99 8.10 -2.34 -5.79
N PRO A 100 8.65 -2.06 -6.99
CA PRO A 100 9.70 -1.07 -7.12
C PRO A 100 9.14 0.34 -6.90
N VAL A 101 9.68 1.00 -5.88
CA VAL A 101 9.36 2.38 -5.50
C VAL A 101 10.64 3.21 -5.51
N ASN A 102 10.63 4.29 -6.27
CA ASN A 102 11.70 5.29 -6.24
C ASN A 102 11.27 6.45 -5.34
N VAL A 103 12.02 6.67 -4.26
CA VAL A 103 11.84 7.78 -3.33
C VAL A 103 12.76 8.92 -3.73
N GLY A 104 12.17 10.01 -4.23
CA GLY A 104 12.91 11.25 -4.51
C GLY A 104 13.32 11.97 -3.22
N ALA A 105 14.43 12.72 -3.27
CA ALA A 105 14.75 13.67 -2.21
C ALA A 105 13.77 14.85 -2.30
N ALA A 106 13.16 15.24 -1.18
CA ALA A 106 12.41 16.49 -1.10
C ALA A 106 13.39 17.64 -1.38
N ILE A 107 13.27 18.29 -2.55
CA ILE A 107 14.00 19.51 -2.85
C ILE A 107 13.35 20.61 -2.01
N ARG A 108 14.10 21.15 -1.05
CA ARG A 108 13.66 22.22 -0.17
C ARG A 108 13.83 23.58 -0.82
#